data_AF-A0A438KF50-F1
#
_entry.id   AF-A0A438KF50-F1
#
_cell.length_a   1.000
_cell.length_b   1.000
_cell.length_c   1.000
_cell.angle_alpha   90.00
_cell.angle_beta   90.00
_cell.angle_gamma   90.00
#
_symmetry.space_group_name_H-M   'P 1'
#
loop_
_entity.id
_entity.type
_entity.pdbx_description
1 polymer ?
#
loop_
_entity_poly.entity_id
_entity_poly.type
_entity_poly.pdbx_seq_one_letter_code
_entity_poly.pdbx_strand_id
1 'polypeptide(L)'
;MESLMKWLVDPKKNWFARQHMKTISTRLRKYGLRYDDLYDPKYDLDIKEALNRLPREIVDARHQRLKRAIDLSMKHEYLAEDLQVFF
;
A
#
# COMPACT_ATOMS: atom_id res chain seq x y z
N MET A 1 3.90 -27.99 7.02
CA MET A 1 4.39 -27.15 5.90
C MET A 1 4.22 -25.65 6.17
N GLU A 2 3.18 -25.23 6.90
CA GLU A 2 2.95 -23.79 7.22
C GLU A 2 4.06 -23.10 8.03
N SER A 3 4.69 -23.79 8.98
CA SER A 3 5.70 -23.18 9.86
C SER A 3 6.96 -22.73 9.10
N LEU A 4 7.37 -23.53 8.10
CA LEU A 4 8.54 -23.22 7.28
C LEU A 4 8.26 -22.08 6.30
N MET A 5 7.05 -22.03 5.74
CA MET A 5 6.60 -20.89 4.93
C MET A 5 6.53 -19.61 5.74
N LYS A 6 5.91 -19.64 6.93
CA LYS A 6 5.87 -18.49 7.86
C LYS A 6 7.28 -17.98 8.19
N TRP A 7 8.23 -18.88 8.42
CA TRP A 7 9.64 -18.49 8.64
C TRP A 7 10.29 -17.81 7.43
N LEU A 8 9.98 -18.26 6.20
CA LEU A 8 10.51 -17.68 4.96
C LEU A 8 9.95 -16.28 4.67
N VAL A 9 8.65 -16.05 4.88
CA VAL A 9 8.00 -14.75 4.57
C VAL A 9 8.02 -13.75 5.73
N ASP A 10 8.25 -14.18 6.97
CA ASP A 10 8.27 -13.28 8.13
C ASP A 10 9.46 -12.29 8.04
N PRO A 11 9.25 -10.97 7.95
CA PRO A 11 10.34 -9.97 7.91
C PRO A 11 11.10 -9.87 9.25
N LYS A 12 10.53 -10.44 10.32
CA LYS A 12 11.20 -10.56 11.63
C LYS A 12 12.25 -11.67 11.62
N LYS A 13 12.04 -12.74 10.85
CA LYS A 13 12.87 -13.95 10.87
C LYS A 13 13.78 -14.07 9.65
N ASN A 14 13.38 -13.48 8.51
CA ASN A 14 14.15 -13.49 7.27
C ASN A 14 14.60 -12.06 6.88
N TRP A 15 15.91 -11.89 6.67
CA TRP A 15 16.51 -10.63 6.24
C TRP A 15 16.04 -10.20 4.83
N PHE A 16 15.89 -11.15 3.90
CA PHE A 16 15.42 -10.85 2.55
C PHE A 16 13.99 -10.33 2.55
N ALA A 17 13.11 -10.94 3.34
CA ALA A 17 11.73 -10.47 3.52
C ALA A 17 11.68 -9.06 4.12
N ARG A 18 12.58 -8.75 5.07
CA ARG A 18 12.72 -7.40 5.63
C ARG A 18 13.13 -6.37 4.59
N GLN A 19 14.11 -6.69 3.75
CA GLN A 19 14.58 -5.76 2.73
C GLN A 19 13.53 -5.53 1.64
N HIS A 20 12.78 -6.58 1.28
CA HIS A 20 11.64 -6.47 0.38
C HIS A 20 10.56 -5.54 0.94
N MET A 21 10.13 -5.78 2.19
CA MET A 21 9.15 -4.92 2.89
C MET A 21 9.63 -3.47 2.95
N LYS A 22 10.89 -3.22 3.33
CA LYS A 22 11.48 -1.88 3.39
C LYS A 22 11.45 -1.18 2.03
N THR A 23 11.78 -1.90 0.96
CA THR A 23 11.81 -1.35 -0.39
C THR A 23 10.40 -0.96 -0.86
N ILE A 24 9.40 -1.82 -0.63
CA ILE A 24 8.01 -1.54 -0.98
C ILE A 24 7.48 -0.36 -0.16
N SER A 25 7.67 -0.38 1.16
CA SER A 25 7.23 0.70 2.05
C SER A 25 7.82 2.05 1.62
N THR A 26 9.13 2.10 1.34
CA THR A 26 9.80 3.33 0.87
C THR A 26 9.20 3.84 -0.44
N ARG A 27 8.90 2.95 -1.40
CA ARG A 27 8.31 3.31 -2.69
C ARG A 27 6.89 3.83 -2.55
N LEU A 28 6.06 3.16 -1.75
CA LEU A 28 4.68 3.59 -1.51
C LEU A 28 4.62 4.93 -0.78
N ARG A 29 5.53 5.15 0.17
CA ARG A 29 5.63 6.40 0.92
C ARG A 29 5.91 7.60 0.00
N LYS A 30 6.77 7.45 -1.01
CA LYS A 30 7.05 8.50 -1.99
C LYS A 30 5.81 8.99 -2.75
N TYR A 31 4.80 8.14 -2.93
CA TYR A 31 3.52 8.49 -3.55
C TYR A 31 2.40 8.76 -2.52
N GLY A 32 2.70 8.61 -1.22
CA GLY A 32 1.72 8.74 -0.15
C GLY A 32 0.58 7.72 -0.23
N LEU A 33 0.89 6.51 -0.72
CA LEU A 33 -0.03 5.38 -0.84
C LEU A 33 0.15 4.40 0.31
N ARG A 34 -0.93 3.71 0.68
CA ARG A 34 -0.90 2.53 1.55
C ARG A 34 -0.82 1.26 0.71
N TYR A 35 -0.36 0.17 1.30
CA TYR A 35 -0.34 -1.13 0.61
C TYR A 35 -1.74 -1.55 0.14
N ASP A 36 -2.75 -1.34 1.01
CA ASP A 36 -4.14 -1.68 0.70
C ASP A 36 -4.73 -0.86 -0.45
N ASP A 37 -4.16 0.30 -0.77
CA ASP A 37 -4.68 1.14 -1.84
C ASP A 37 -4.43 0.50 -3.22
N LEU A 38 -3.47 -0.44 -3.34
CA LEU A 38 -3.09 -1.13 -4.58
C LEU A 38 -4.11 -2.17 -5.06
N TYR A 39 -5.05 -2.58 -4.20
CA TYR A 39 -6.04 -3.60 -4.50
C TYR A 39 -7.13 -3.08 -5.45
N ASP A 40 -7.15 -3.52 -6.71
CA ASP A 40 -8.13 -3.06 -7.71
C ASP A 40 -9.51 -3.70 -7.48
N PRO A 41 -10.56 -2.92 -7.19
CA PRO A 41 -11.93 -3.42 -7.04
C PRO A 41 -12.52 -4.05 -8.31
N LYS A 42 -11.92 -3.82 -9.48
CA LYS A 42 -12.36 -4.42 -10.75
C LYS A 42 -11.77 -5.80 -11.00
N TYR A 43 -10.65 -6.11 -10.36
CA TYR A 43 -9.93 -7.38 -10.56
C TYR A 43 -10.50 -8.49 -9.67
N ASP A 44 -11.06 -8.15 -8.52
CA ASP A 44 -11.61 -9.10 -7.56
C ASP A 44 -12.94 -8.59 -6.97
N LEU A 45 -13.96 -9.45 -7.01
CA LEU A 45 -15.29 -9.18 -6.46
C LEU A 45 -15.23 -9.04 -4.93
N ASP A 46 -14.34 -9.77 -4.27
CA ASP A 46 -14.22 -9.76 -2.81
C ASP A 46 -13.64 -8.41 -2.33
N ILE A 47 -12.72 -7.83 -3.09
CA ILE A 47 -12.17 -6.49 -2.82
C ILE A 47 -13.26 -5.43 -2.95
N LYS A 48 -14.10 -5.54 -3.99
CA LYS A 48 -15.23 -4.62 -4.19
C LYS A 48 -16.23 -4.72 -3.04
N GLU A 49 -16.56 -5.91 -2.59
CA GLU A 49 -17.47 -6.11 -1.46
C GLU A 49 -16.87 -5.58 -0.15
N ALA A 50 -15.60 -5.85 0.12
CA ALA A 50 -14.89 -5.32 1.29
C ALA A 50 -14.93 -3.79 1.35
N LEU A 51 -14.77 -3.11 0.20
CA LEU A 51 -14.85 -1.66 0.12
C LEU A 51 -16.26 -1.12 0.33
N ASN A 52 -17.29 -1.83 -0.15
CA ASN A 52 -18.68 -1.45 0.07
C ASN A 52 -19.10 -1.58 1.55
N ARG A 53 -18.45 -2.47 2.31
CA ARG A 53 -18.68 -2.65 3.76
C ARG A 53 -17.95 -1.61 4.61
N LEU A 54 -16.93 -0.95 4.08
CA LEU A 54 -16.16 0.05 4.82
C LEU A 54 -16.93 1.37 4.96
N PRO A 55 -16.67 2.14 6.05
CA PRO A 55 -17.18 3.50 6.19
C PRO A 55 -16.76 4.40 5.04
N ARG A 56 -17.66 5.32 4.67
CA ARG A 56 -17.47 6.21 3.52
C ARG A 56 -16.24 7.10 3.65
N GLU A 57 -15.94 7.55 4.86
CA GLU A 57 -14.78 8.41 5.15
C GLU A 57 -13.46 7.71 4.80
N ILE A 58 -13.37 6.40 5.05
CA ILE A 58 -12.17 5.60 4.75
C ILE A 58 -12.01 5.43 3.24
N VAL A 59 -13.12 5.17 2.55
CA VAL A 59 -13.17 5.00 1.09
C VAL A 59 -12.82 6.32 0.39
N ASP A 60 -13.36 7.45 0.86
CA ASP A 60 -13.06 8.77 0.30
C ASP A 60 -11.59 9.17 0.53
N ALA A 61 -11.05 8.89 1.73
CA ALA A 61 -9.62 9.09 2.01
C ALA A 61 -8.73 8.23 1.10
N ARG A 62 -9.13 7.00 0.80
CA ARG A 62 -8.45 6.14 -0.19
C ARG A 62 -8.47 6.77 -1.58
N HIS A 63 -9.63 7.21 -2.06
CA HIS A 63 -9.74 7.85 -3.37
C HIS A 63 -8.89 9.12 -3.48
N GLN A 64 -8.80 9.93 -2.42
CA GLN A 64 -7.92 11.09 -2.37
C GLN A 64 -6.44 10.72 -2.50
N ARG A 65 -5.98 9.67 -1.78
CA ARG A 65 -4.60 9.18 -1.89
C ARG A 65 -4.28 8.70 -3.31
N LEU A 66 -5.18 7.92 -3.91
CA LEU A 66 -5.03 7.42 -5.28
C LEU A 66 -4.96 8.56 -6.30
N LYS A 67 -5.87 9.54 -6.21
CA LYS A 67 -5.87 10.70 -7.11
C LYS A 67 -4.56 11.49 -7.01
N ARG A 68 -4.06 11.71 -5.79
CA ARG A 68 -2.78 12.40 -5.56
C ARG A 68 -1.60 11.60 -6.13
N ALA A 69 -1.57 10.29 -5.93
CA ALA A 69 -0.50 9.45 -6.45
C ALA A 69 -0.47 9.45 -7.99
N ILE A 70 -1.64 9.43 -8.64
CA ILE A 70 -1.76 9.54 -10.10
C ILE A 70 -1.25 10.91 -10.58
N ASP A 71 -1.64 12.00 -9.91
CA ASP A 71 -1.16 13.35 -10.24
C ASP A 71 0.37 13.47 -10.13
N LEU A 72 0.96 12.99 -9.03
CA LEU A 72 2.41 12.94 -8.83
C LEU A 72 3.10 12.07 -9.89
N SER A 73 2.52 10.91 -10.22
CA SER A 73 3.04 10.02 -11.25
C SER A 73 3.02 10.67 -12.64
N MET A 74 1.97 11.44 -12.97
CA MET A 74 1.88 12.17 -14.22
C MET A 74 2.91 13.30 -14.32
N LYS A 75 3.22 13.94 -13.19
CA LYS A 75 4.23 15.01 -13.09
C LYS A 75 5.66 14.49 -13.01
N HIS A 76 5.85 13.18 -12.83
CA HIS A 76 7.14 12.58 -12.50
C HIS A 76 7.79 13.17 -11.24
N GLU A 77 6.97 13.55 -10.27
CA GLU A 77 7.39 14.14 -8.99
C GLU A 77 7.02 13.22 -7.82
N TYR A 78 7.66 13.43 -6.67
CA TYR A 78 7.37 12.70 -5.44
C TYR A 78 6.78 13.62 -4.39
N LEU A 79 6.09 13.02 -3.42
CA LEU A 79 5.59 13.74 -2.26
C LEU A 79 6.75 14.32 -1.44
N ALA A 80 6.58 15.56 -0.96
CA ALA A 80 7.56 16.22 -0.09
C ALA A 80 7.85 15.38 1.17
N GLU A 81 9.10 15.42 1.64
CA GLU A 81 9.61 14.51 2.68
C GLU A 81 8.92 14.67 4.04
N ASP A 82 8.42 15.87 4.34
CA ASP A 82 7.63 16.20 5.53
C ASP A 82 6.24 15.54 5.51
N LEU A 83 5.66 15.36 4.32
CA LEU A 83 4.34 14.73 4.12
C LEU A 83 4.43 13.21 3.96
N GLN A 84 5.64 12.65 3.85
CA GLN A 84 5.91 11.22 3.78
C GLN A 84 5.73 10.55 5.16
N VAL A 85 4.47 10.45 5.61
CA VAL A 85 4.14 9.86 6.92
C VAL A 85 4.53 8.38 6.96
N PHE A 86 5.06 7.93 8.11
CA PHE A 86 5.33 6.53 8.39
C PHE A 86 3.99 5.82 8.68
N PHE A 87 3.64 4.81 7.88
CA PHE A 87 2.49 3.93 8.11
C PHE A 87 2.98 2.55 8.55
#